data_AF-A0A1E7YYK8-F1
#
_entry.id   AF-A0A1E7YYK8-F1
#
_cell.length_a   1.000
_cell.length_b   1.000
_cell.length_c   1.000
_cell.angle_alpha   90.00
_cell.angle_beta   90.00
_cell.angle_gamma   90.00
#
_symmetry.space_group_name_H-M   'P 1'
#
loop_
_entity.id
_entity.type
_entity.pdbx_description
1 polymer ?
#
loop_
_entity_poly.entity_id
_entity_poly.type
_entity_poly.pdbx_seq_one_letter_code
_entity_poly.pdbx_strand_id
1 'polypeptide(L)' 'MFKPEVKRVAVRGEVRGFNNRYFSTELATVEGEEVRVCFDIHDPHSVIVRRMDGSWVCDAIWDGNKVDAFPKPYVEAL' A
#
# COMPACT_ATOMS: atom_id res chain seq x y z
N MET A 1 17.39 5.45 -11.34
CA MET A 1 17.21 4.03 -10.97
C MET A 1 15.80 3.62 -11.36
N PHE A 2 15.64 2.59 -12.19
CA PHE A 2 14.33 2.08 -12.59
C PHE A 2 13.80 1.18 -11.47
N LYS A 3 12.68 1.55 -10.84
CA LYS A 3 11.98 0.67 -9.90
C LYS A 3 11.04 -0.23 -10.72
N PRO A 4 11.08 -1.56 -10.55
CA PRO A 4 10.08 -2.44 -11.16
C PRO A 4 8.67 -1.99 -10.77
N GLU A 5 7.73 -2.13 -11.69
CA GLU A 5 6.35 -1.74 -11.45
C GLU A 5 5.35 -2.68 -12.11
N VAL A 6 4.15 -2.74 -11.54
CA VAL A 6 3.03 -3.51 -12.08
C VAL A 6 1.74 -2.69 -12.03
N LYS A 7 0.85 -2.93 -13.00
CA LYS A 7 -0.50 -2.36 -13.01
C LYS A 7 -1.43 -3.14 -12.10
N ARG A 8 -2.20 -2.46 -11.26
CA ARG A 8 -3.18 -3.06 -10.35
C ARG A 8 -4.39 -2.16 -10.20
N VAL A 9 -5.52 -2.76 -9.85
CA VAL A 9 -6.70 -1.99 -9.44
C VAL A 9 -6.60 -1.73 -7.93
N ALA A 10 -6.76 -0.47 -7.52
CA ALA A 10 -6.88 -0.12 -6.10
C ALA A 10 -8.29 -0.45 -5.62
N VAL A 11 -8.41 -1.25 -4.56
CA VAL A 11 -9.72 -1.69 -4.04
C VAL A 11 -9.67 -1.74 -2.52
N ARG A 12 -10.66 -1.12 -1.87
CA ARG A 12 -10.82 -1.10 -0.41
C ARG A 12 -9.57 -0.61 0.33
N GLY A 13 -8.89 0.38 -0.23
CA GLY A 13 -7.66 0.91 0.33
C GLY A 13 -6.44 0.00 0.16
N GLU A 14 -6.51 -1.01 -0.71
CA GLU A 14 -5.45 -1.99 -0.92
C GLU A 14 -5.00 -2.09 -2.39
N VAL A 15 -3.72 -2.43 -2.57
CA VAL A 15 -3.16 -2.87 -3.86
C VAL A 15 -2.36 -4.16 -3.66
N ARG A 16 -2.34 -5.02 -4.69
CA ARG A 16 -1.60 -6.28 -4.66
C ARG A 16 -0.22 -6.15 -5.31
N GLY A 17 0.84 -6.42 -4.56
CA GLY A 17 2.19 -6.53 -5.10
C GLY A 17 2.70 -7.95 -5.05
N PHE A 18 2.81 -8.63 -6.20
CA PHE A 18 3.12 -10.07 -6.26
C PHE A 18 2.22 -10.88 -5.30
N ASN A 19 2.80 -11.44 -4.22
CA ASN A 19 2.10 -12.19 -3.17
C ASN A 19 1.70 -11.35 -1.94
N ASN A 20 2.10 -10.07 -1.89
CA ASN A 20 1.88 -9.16 -0.78
C ASN A 20 0.68 -8.23 -1.04
N ARG A 21 0.08 -7.75 0.05
CA ARG A 21 -1.01 -6.77 0.02
C ARG A 21 -0.58 -5.52 0.76
N TYR A 22 -0.64 -4.38 0.07
CA TYR A 22 -0.22 -3.11 0.62
C TYR A 22 -1.44 -2.23 0.84
N PHE A 23 -1.46 -1.52 1.96
CA PHE A 23 -2.59 -0.72 2.40
C PHE A 23 -2.19 0.74 2.61
N SER A 24 -3.07 1.65 2.23
CA SER A 24 -3.07 3.05 2.65
C SER A 24 -4.50 3.58 2.58
N THR A 25 -4.88 4.44 3.51
CA THR A 25 -6.18 5.13 3.46
C THR A 25 -6.31 6.04 2.24
N GLU A 26 -5.19 6.57 1.73
CA GLU A 26 -5.17 7.45 0.55
C GLU A 26 -5.53 6.72 -0.75
N LEU A 27 -5.44 5.39 -0.79
CA LEU A 27 -5.89 4.59 -1.94
C LEU A 27 -7.40 4.71 -2.18
N ALA A 28 -8.18 5.17 -1.19
CA ALA A 28 -9.59 5.49 -1.39
C ALA A 28 -9.81 6.62 -2.42
N THR A 29 -8.81 7.46 -2.68
CA THR A 29 -8.88 8.54 -3.69
C THR A 29 -8.82 8.03 -5.13
N VAL A 30 -8.51 6.75 -5.33
CA VAL A 30 -8.35 6.07 -6.62
C VAL A 30 -9.09 4.72 -6.62
N GLU A 31 -10.15 4.59 -5.82
CA GLU A 31 -10.93 3.35 -5.69
C GLU A 31 -11.48 2.89 -7.06
N GLY A 32 -11.17 1.65 -7.43
CA GLY A 32 -11.57 1.05 -8.72
C GLY A 32 -10.70 1.47 -9.91
N GLU A 33 -9.72 2.35 -9.74
CA GLU A 33 -8.83 2.79 -10.81
C GLU A 33 -7.63 1.84 -11.01
N GLU A 34 -7.15 1.73 -12.26
CA GLU A 34 -5.84 1.14 -12.54
C GLU A 34 -4.73 2.11 -12.11
N VAL A 35 -3.83 1.62 -11.26
CA VAL A 35 -2.66 2.33 -10.74
C VAL A 35 -1.39 1.56 -11.04
N ARG A 36 -0.25 2.26 -11.00
CA ARG A 36 1.10 1.71 -11.08
C ARG A 36 1.64 1.53 -9.66
N VAL A 37 2.00 0.31 -9.32
CA VAL A 37 2.62 -0.05 -8.04
C VAL A 37 4.11 -0.26 -8.27
N CYS A 38 4.93 0.64 -7.76
CA CYS A 38 6.39 0.62 -7.91
C CYS A 38 7.05 0.01 -6.66
N PHE A 39 7.93 -0.98 -6.87
CA PHE A 39 8.59 -1.72 -5.79
C PHE A 39 10.01 -1.22 -5.53
N ASP A 40 10.44 -1.30 -4.28
CA ASP A 40 11.86 -1.39 -3.96
C ASP A 40 12.26 -2.86 -3.86
N ILE A 41 13.28 -3.28 -4.62
CA ILE A 41 13.78 -4.67 -4.55
C ILE A 41 14.59 -4.94 -3.28
N HIS A 42 14.98 -3.89 -2.57
CA HIS A 42 15.72 -3.97 -1.32
C HIS A 42 14.83 -3.81 -0.08
N ASP A 43 13.61 -3.29 -0.25
CA ASP A 43 12.67 -3.05 0.85
C ASP A 43 11.24 -3.46 0.44
N PRO A 44 10.75 -4.62 0.90
CA PRO A 44 9.39 -5.08 0.63
C PRO A 44 8.35 -4.47 1.59
N HIS A 45 8.73 -3.60 2.54
CA HIS A 45 7.83 -3.08 3.56
C HIS A 45 6.81 -2.09 2.99
N SER A 46 7.15 -1.41 1.89
CA SER A 46 6.28 -0.43 1.27
C SER A 46 6.39 -0.41 -0.25
N VAL A 47 5.38 0.15 -0.89
CA VAL A 47 5.34 0.41 -2.34
C VAL A 47 4.88 1.82 -2.60
N ILE A 48 5.39 2.42 -3.68
CA ILE A 48 4.93 3.72 -4.16
C ILE A 48 3.78 3.47 -5.13
N VAL A 49 2.65 4.13 -4.92
CA VAL A 49 1.49 4.05 -5.81
C VAL A 49 1.36 5.35 -6.61
N ARG A 50 1.16 5.19 -7.92
CA ARG A 50 0.99 6.29 -8.87
C ARG A 50 -0.20 6.03 -9.79
N ARG A 51 -0.84 7.08 -10.29
CA ARG A 51 -1.81 6.95 -11.37
C ARG A 51 -1.10 6.57 -12.68
N MET A 52 -1.90 6.21 -13.68
CA MET A 52 -1.39 5.85 -15.01
C MET A 52 -0.63 6.98 -15.72
N ASP A 53 -0.99 8.23 -15.44
CA ASP A 53 -0.28 9.42 -15.94
C ASP A 53 1.07 9.67 -15.21
N GLY A 54 1.38 8.87 -14.19
CA GLY A 54 2.59 8.98 -13.39
C GLY A 54 2.49 9.91 -12.17
N SER A 55 1.34 10.56 -11.94
CA SER A 55 1.11 11.36 -10.74
C SER A 55 1.18 10.48 -9.49
N TRP A 56 1.83 11.00 -8.45
CA TRP A 56 1.95 10.30 -7.16
C TRP A 56 0.60 10.26 -6.44
N VAL A 57 0.32 9.13 -5.77
CA VAL A 57 -0.89 8.93 -4.96
C VAL A 57 -0.54 8.80 -3.49
N CYS A 58 0.23 7.78 -3.12
CA CYS A 58 0.62 7.50 -1.74
C CYS A 58 1.76 6.47 -1.69
N ASP A 59 2.34 6.31 -0.49
CA ASP A 59 3.12 5.13 -0.15
C ASP A 59 2.20 4.15 0.62
N ALA A 60 2.13 2.90 0.17
CA ALA A 60 1.27 1.88 0.77
C ALA A 60 2.13 0.84 1.52
N ILE A 61 1.69 0.48 2.73
CA ILE A 61 2.45 -0.35 3.67
C ILE A 61 1.97 -1.80 3.62
N TRP A 62 2.91 -2.75 3.60
CA TRP A 62 2.59 -4.17 3.60
C TRP A 62 1.80 -4.52 4.86
N ASP A 63 0.63 -5.15 4.69
CA ASP A 63 -0.26 -5.55 5.79
C ASP A 63 -0.61 -4.39 6.74
N GLY A 64 -0.55 -3.13 6.28
CA GLY A 64 -0.77 -1.93 7.10
C GLY A 64 -2.17 -1.79 7.70
N ASN A 65 -3.14 -2.63 7.30
CA ASN A 65 -4.47 -2.71 7.90
C ASN A 65 -4.62 -3.85 8.92
N LYS A 66 -3.58 -4.66 9.16
CA LYS A 66 -3.62 -5.65 10.25
C LYS A 66 -3.44 -4.93 11.57
N VAL A 67 -4.44 -5.06 12.44
CA VAL A 67 -4.33 -4.75 13.86
C VAL A 67 -3.79 -6.01 14.56
N ASP A 68 -2.82 -5.85 15.45
CA ASP A 68 -2.29 -6.95 16.26
C ASP A 68 -3.44 -7.72 16.93
N ALA A 69 -3.36 -9.05 16.90
CA ALA A 69 -4.43 -9.94 17.35
C ALA A 69 -4.71 -9.88 18.87
N PHE A 70 -3.89 -9.16 19.64
CA PHE A 70 -4.07 -8.99 21.07
C PHE A 70 -4.51 -7.54 21.36
N PRO A 71 -5.61 -7.33 22.10
CA PRO A 71 -5.93 -6.00 22.59
C PRO A 71 -4.81 -5.56 23.54
N LYS A 72 -4.09 -4.49 23.21
CA LYS A 72 -3.17 -3.86 24.15
C LYS A 72 -4.01 -3.36 25.34
N PRO A 73 -3.80 -3.85 26.58
CA PRO A 73 -4.53 -3.35 27.73
C PRO A 73 -4.25 -1.85 27.89
N TYR A 74 -5.29 -1.08 28.25
CA TYR A 74 -5.31 0.39 28.34
C TYR A 74 -4.24 1.00 29.27
N VAL A 75 -3.48 0.18 30.02
CA VAL A 75 -2.53 0.62 31.05
C VAL A 75 -1.18 1.09 30.48
N GLU A 76 -0.86 0.83 29.19
CA GLU A 76 0.41 1.26 28.57
C GLU A 76 0.28 2.47 27.62
N ALA A 77 -0.84 3.19 27.64
CA ALA A 77 -1.06 4.38 26.81
C ALA A 77 -0.84 5.72 27.56
N LEU A 78 -0.15 5.72 28.72
CA LEU A 78 0.23 6.92 29.47
C LEU A 78 1.75 7.06 29.54
#